data_AF-A0A7X8FFY9-F1
#
_entry.id   AF-A0A7X8FFY9-F1
#
_cell.length_a   1.000
_cell.length_b   1.000
_cell.length_c   1.000
_cell.angle_alpha   90.00
_cell.angle_beta   90.00
_cell.angle_gamma   90.00
#
_symmetry.space_group_name_H-M   'P 1'
#
loop_
_entity.id
_entity.type
_entity.pdbx_description
1 polymer ?
#
loop_
_entity_poly.entity_id
_entity_poly.type
_entity_poly.pdbx_seq_one_letter_code
_entity_poly.pdbx_strand_id
1 'polypeptide(L)'
;MAQTNSALWAVNAWKMNKNAQKNVGEMSDKETIHHINLRYVEFANNCLNNEENIKFVLSLEPDRMNERLAAQQGLFLFPCDITASFEKNLAETFESSLIDFSSVKPKSYDRKVTILDKNNLDIVKIIITRNLHAKIINELDKMNINATSLFPGLDGFARSLRKHLRSLEPDCFIMR
;
A
#
# COMPACT_ATOMS: atom_id res chain seq x y z
N MET A 1 8.74 -14.89 18.35
CA MET A 1 7.94 -14.85 17.11
C MET A 1 7.70 -13.40 16.70
N ALA A 2 8.29 -12.98 15.58
CA ALA A 2 8.38 -11.65 14.93
C ALA A 2 7.88 -10.39 15.72
N GLN A 3 8.83 -9.53 16.08
CA GLN A 3 8.65 -8.19 16.69
C GLN A 3 8.46 -7.09 15.61
N THR A 4 7.63 -7.31 14.59
CA THR A 4 7.63 -6.41 13.42
C THR A 4 6.73 -5.18 13.61
N ASN A 5 7.32 -3.99 13.44
CA ASN A 5 6.56 -2.75 13.22
C ASN A 5 5.78 -2.83 11.90
N SER A 6 4.72 -2.05 11.77
CA SER A 6 3.97 -1.91 10.51
C SER A 6 4.30 -0.57 9.85
N ALA A 7 4.24 -0.51 8.52
CA ALA A 7 4.43 0.72 7.76
C ALA A 7 3.16 1.04 6.97
N LEU A 8 2.68 2.27 7.09
CA LEU A 8 1.66 2.86 6.23
C LEU A 8 2.36 3.81 5.26
N TRP A 9 2.13 3.60 3.97
CA TRP A 9 2.67 4.46 2.92
C TRP A 9 1.55 5.33 2.38
N ALA A 10 1.78 6.64 2.37
CA ALA A 10 0.96 7.59 1.64
C ALA A 10 1.77 8.03 0.42
N VAL A 11 1.15 7.91 -0.76
CA VAL A 11 1.80 8.13 -2.05
C VAL A 11 0.97 9.14 -2.83
N ASN A 12 1.64 10.10 -3.48
CA ASN A 12 0.98 11.07 -4.34
C ASN A 12 0.53 10.38 -5.64
N ALA A 13 -0.73 9.93 -5.65
CA ALA A 13 -1.32 9.19 -6.77
C ALA A 13 -1.33 9.98 -8.08
N TRP A 14 -1.55 11.30 -8.02
CA TRP A 14 -1.56 12.15 -9.21
C TRP A 14 -0.17 12.18 -9.87
N LYS A 15 0.89 12.44 -9.10
CA LYS A 15 2.25 12.50 -9.63
C LYS A 15 2.74 11.12 -10.09
N MET A 16 2.36 10.06 -9.37
CA MET A 16 2.63 8.68 -9.77
C MET A 16 2.01 8.37 -11.14
N ASN A 17 0.72 8.65 -11.33
CA ASN A 17 0.03 8.39 -12.60
C ASN A 17 0.59 9.26 -13.73
N LYS A 18 0.90 10.53 -13.46
CA LYS A 18 1.54 11.42 -14.43
C LYS A 18 2.92 10.91 -14.86
N ASN A 19 3.71 10.39 -13.93
CA ASN A 19 5.03 9.83 -14.25
C ASN A 19 4.91 8.47 -14.95
N ALA A 20 3.89 7.67 -14.63
CA ALA A 20 3.58 6.43 -15.36
C ALA A 20 3.24 6.72 -16.84
N GLN A 21 2.46 7.77 -17.12
CA GLN A 21 2.13 8.19 -18.49
C GLN A 21 3.37 8.54 -19.33
N LYS A 22 4.42 9.11 -18.72
CA LYS A 22 5.67 9.37 -19.45
C LYS A 22 6.35 8.09 -19.95
N ASN A 23 6.23 6.99 -19.18
CA ASN A 23 6.91 5.72 -19.46
C ASN A 23 6.06 4.78 -20.34
N VAL A 24 4.75 4.72 -20.11
CA VAL A 24 3.81 3.84 -20.84
C VAL A 24 3.24 4.51 -22.10
N GLY A 25 3.48 5.82 -22.26
CA GLY A 25 3.07 6.62 -23.41
C GLY A 25 1.92 7.58 -23.09
N GLU A 26 1.97 8.77 -23.70
CA GLU A 26 0.97 9.82 -23.51
C GLU A 26 -0.44 9.31 -23.86
N MET A 27 -1.40 9.84 -23.11
CA MET A 27 -2.79 9.46 -23.26
C MET A 27 -3.55 10.57 -23.96
N SER A 28 -4.43 10.18 -24.88
CA SER A 28 -5.32 11.12 -25.52
C SER A 28 -6.42 11.51 -24.53
N ASP A 29 -6.82 12.79 -24.51
CA ASP A 29 -7.94 13.29 -23.68
C ASP A 29 -9.27 12.53 -23.91
N LYS A 30 -9.35 11.70 -24.95
CA LYS A 30 -10.52 10.89 -25.32
C LYS A 30 -10.48 9.44 -24.82
N GLU A 31 -9.41 8.99 -24.17
CA GLU A 31 -9.31 7.60 -23.69
C GLU A 31 -10.14 7.36 -22.41
N THR A 32 -11.04 6.38 -22.45
CA THR A 32 -11.78 5.91 -21.27
C THR A 32 -10.86 5.24 -20.26
N ILE A 33 -11.12 5.40 -18.94
CA ILE A 33 -10.42 4.74 -17.82
C ILE A 33 -10.12 3.26 -18.08
N HIS A 34 -11.05 2.52 -18.69
CA HIS A 34 -10.84 1.11 -19.04
C HIS A 34 -9.68 0.89 -20.02
N HIS A 35 -9.59 1.69 -21.09
CA HIS A 35 -8.49 1.59 -22.07
C HIS A 35 -7.14 1.94 -21.44
N ILE A 36 -7.13 2.88 -20.50
CA ILE A 36 -5.95 3.24 -19.69
C ILE A 36 -5.47 2.01 -18.93
N ASN A 37 -6.39 1.36 -18.22
CA ASN A 37 -6.06 0.18 -17.41
C ASN A 37 -5.58 -0.98 -18.29
N LEU A 38 -6.19 -1.22 -19.45
CA LEU A 38 -5.74 -2.25 -20.39
C LEU A 38 -4.30 -2.02 -20.84
N ARG A 39 -3.92 -0.79 -21.19
CA ARG A 39 -2.53 -0.45 -21.54
C ARG A 39 -1.57 -0.68 -20.38
N TYR A 40 -1.97 -0.35 -19.15
CA TYR A 40 -1.14 -0.58 -17.97
C TYR A 40 -0.96 -2.08 -17.68
N VAL A 41 -2.01 -2.88 -17.88
CA VAL A 41 -1.94 -4.34 -17.75
C VAL A 41 -1.05 -4.94 -18.84
N GLU A 42 -1.17 -4.49 -20.09
CA GLU A 42 -0.31 -4.92 -21.19
C GLU A 42 1.16 -4.60 -20.91
N PHE A 43 1.45 -3.37 -20.50
CA PHE A 43 2.81 -2.97 -20.12
C PHE A 43 3.35 -3.80 -18.95
N ALA A 44 2.54 -4.06 -17.92
CA ALA A 44 2.94 -4.90 -16.80
C ALA A 44 3.28 -6.34 -17.24
N ASN A 45 2.53 -6.90 -18.18
CA ASN A 45 2.83 -8.22 -18.75
C ASN A 45 4.15 -8.22 -19.54
N ASN A 46 4.46 -7.16 -20.29
CA ASN A 46 5.73 -7.03 -21.01
C ASN A 46 6.92 -6.96 -20.03
N CYS A 47 6.77 -6.24 -18.92
CA CYS A 47 7.76 -6.25 -17.83
C CYS A 47 7.97 -7.64 -17.22
N LEU A 48 6.89 -8.41 -17.01
CA LEU A 48 7.00 -9.79 -16.51
C LEU A 48 7.75 -10.71 -17.47
N ASN A 49 7.60 -10.49 -18.79
CA ASN A 49 8.29 -11.23 -19.82
C ASN A 49 9.75 -10.78 -20.04
N ASN A 50 10.25 -9.82 -19.26
CA ASN A 50 11.56 -9.16 -19.42
C ASN A 50 11.74 -8.46 -20.79
N GLU A 51 10.64 -8.07 -21.43
CA GLU A 51 10.68 -7.30 -22.68
C GLU A 51 10.92 -5.81 -22.39
N GLU A 52 10.59 -5.36 -21.18
CA GLU A 52 10.76 -4.00 -20.69
C GLU A 52 11.49 -4.03 -19.34
N ASN A 53 12.52 -3.20 -19.16
CA ASN A 53 13.25 -3.09 -17.90
C ASN A 53 13.34 -1.62 -17.47
N ILE A 54 12.22 -1.13 -16.94
CA ILE A 54 12.09 0.23 -16.43
C ILE A 54 11.74 0.14 -14.95
N LYS A 55 12.50 0.84 -14.11
CA LYS A 55 12.26 0.90 -12.67
C LYS A 55 11.18 1.91 -12.36
N PHE A 56 9.94 1.46 -12.20
CA PHE A 56 8.85 2.28 -11.72
C PHE A 56 7.69 1.44 -11.19
N VAL A 57 6.71 2.09 -10.58
CA VAL A 57 5.51 1.45 -10.05
C VAL A 57 4.29 1.88 -10.87
N LEU A 58 3.53 0.89 -11.33
CA LEU A 58 2.22 1.09 -11.96
C LEU A 58 1.09 0.84 -10.97
N SER A 59 0.06 1.68 -11.04
CA SER A 59 -1.21 1.43 -10.35
C SER A 59 -2.21 0.91 -11.36
N LEU A 60 -2.65 -0.34 -11.19
CA LEU A 60 -3.58 -0.99 -12.11
C LEU A 60 -4.64 -1.82 -11.38
N GLU A 61 -5.76 -2.02 -12.04
CA GLU A 61 -6.80 -2.99 -11.66
C GLU A 61 -6.53 -4.30 -12.41
N PRO A 62 -6.19 -5.39 -11.72
CA PRO A 62 -5.98 -6.67 -12.39
C PRO A 62 -7.32 -7.27 -12.85
N ASP A 63 -7.32 -7.95 -14.00
CA ASP A 63 -8.52 -8.60 -14.58
C ASP A 63 -9.19 -9.57 -13.60
N ARG A 64 -8.40 -10.22 -12.75
CA ARG A 64 -8.89 -11.07 -11.66
C ARG A 64 -8.56 -10.43 -10.32
N MET A 65 -9.52 -9.68 -9.79
CA MET A 65 -9.43 -9.19 -8.41
C MET A 65 -9.64 -10.32 -7.42
N ASN A 66 -8.76 -10.41 -6.41
CA ASN A 66 -9.06 -11.20 -5.23
C ASN A 66 -10.26 -10.58 -4.50
N GLU A 67 -11.15 -11.40 -3.93
CA GLU A 67 -12.32 -10.95 -3.15
C GLU A 67 -11.97 -9.87 -2.12
N ARG A 68 -10.79 -9.98 -1.49
CA ARG A 68 -10.31 -8.97 -0.53
C ARG A 68 -9.99 -7.62 -1.17
N LEU A 69 -9.38 -7.60 -2.36
CA LEU A 69 -9.07 -6.37 -3.08
C LEU A 69 -10.36 -5.72 -3.59
N ALA A 70 -11.29 -6.53 -4.12
CA ALA A 70 -12.60 -6.07 -4.57
C ALA A 70 -13.43 -5.46 -3.41
N ALA A 71 -13.46 -6.11 -2.24
CA ALA A 71 -14.15 -5.58 -1.07
C ALA A 71 -13.54 -4.26 -0.54
N GLN A 72 -12.24 -4.05 -0.76
CA GLN A 72 -11.51 -2.87 -0.33
C GLN A 72 -11.42 -1.77 -1.40
N GLN A 73 -11.96 -2.01 -2.61
CA GLN A 73 -11.75 -1.14 -3.78
C GLN A 73 -10.26 -0.80 -3.99
N GLY A 74 -9.39 -1.77 -3.71
CA GLY A 74 -7.94 -1.59 -3.70
C GLY A 74 -7.34 -1.67 -5.10
N LEU A 75 -6.44 -0.74 -5.42
CA LEU A 75 -5.60 -0.80 -6.61
C LEU A 75 -4.34 -1.63 -6.34
N PHE A 76 -3.84 -2.30 -7.37
CA PHE A 76 -2.60 -3.06 -7.29
C PHE A 76 -1.42 -2.20 -7.75
N LEU A 77 -0.41 -2.08 -6.88
CA LEU A 77 0.85 -1.40 -7.19
C LEU A 77 1.88 -2.41 -7.72
N PHE A 78 2.05 -2.44 -9.04
CA PHE A 78 2.94 -3.36 -9.73
C PHE A 78 4.36 -2.76 -9.91
N PRO A 79 5.43 -3.42 -9.40
CA PRO A 79 6.80 -3.02 -9.70
C PRO A 79 7.21 -3.51 -11.10
N CYS A 80 7.64 -2.59 -11.95
CA CYS A 80 7.97 -2.89 -13.35
C CYS A 80 9.36 -3.53 -13.52
N ASP A 81 10.28 -3.31 -12.58
CA ASP A 81 11.52 -4.08 -12.49
C ASP A 81 11.42 -5.08 -11.34
N ILE A 82 11.17 -6.36 -11.66
CA ILE A 82 11.09 -7.46 -10.71
C ILE A 82 12.46 -7.89 -10.15
N THR A 83 13.56 -7.44 -10.77
CA THR A 83 14.93 -7.70 -10.28
C THR A 83 15.32 -6.72 -9.17
N ALA A 84 14.62 -5.58 -9.08
CA ALA A 84 14.76 -4.60 -8.02
C ALA A 84 13.68 -4.72 -6.94
N SER A 85 13.98 -4.26 -5.73
CA SER A 85 12.98 -4.17 -4.66
C SER A 85 11.85 -3.19 -5.02
N PHE A 86 10.65 -3.42 -4.47
CA PHE A 86 9.52 -2.50 -4.62
C PHE A 86 9.88 -1.06 -4.21
N GLU A 87 10.60 -0.87 -3.10
CA GLU A 87 11.01 0.45 -2.62
C GLU A 87 11.89 1.18 -3.66
N LYS A 88 12.80 0.49 -4.34
CA LYS A 88 13.60 1.08 -5.44
C LYS A 88 12.74 1.49 -6.63
N ASN A 89 11.82 0.63 -7.07
CA ASN A 89 10.87 0.98 -8.13
C ASN A 89 10.04 2.22 -7.75
N LEU A 90 9.59 2.28 -6.49
CA LEU A 90 8.80 3.39 -5.99
C LEU A 90 9.61 4.69 -5.94
N ALA A 91 10.87 4.66 -5.49
CA ALA A 91 11.75 5.83 -5.47
C ALA A 91 11.98 6.41 -6.88
N GLU A 92 12.27 5.55 -7.85
CA GLU A 92 12.47 5.93 -9.25
C GLU A 92 11.19 6.53 -9.88
N THR A 93 10.02 6.06 -9.46
CA THR A 93 8.72 6.59 -9.91
C THR A 93 8.57 8.10 -9.64
N PHE A 94 9.23 8.62 -8.59
CA PHE A 94 9.19 10.03 -8.22
C PHE A 94 10.47 10.78 -8.57
N GLU A 95 11.29 10.23 -9.48
CA GLU A 95 12.58 10.80 -9.87
C GLU A 95 13.49 11.01 -8.64
N SER A 96 13.28 10.19 -7.60
CA SER A 96 13.93 10.26 -6.29
C SER A 96 14.90 9.11 -6.10
N SER A 97 15.65 8.79 -7.15
CA SER A 97 16.62 7.68 -7.24
C SER A 97 17.71 7.69 -6.15
N LEU A 98 17.84 8.78 -5.40
CA LEU A 98 18.78 8.94 -4.29
C LEU A 98 18.19 8.65 -2.90
N ILE A 99 16.88 8.40 -2.78
CA ILE A 99 16.25 8.09 -1.48
C ILE A 99 16.41 6.60 -1.18
N ASP A 100 17.35 6.27 -0.30
CA ASP A 100 17.29 5.01 0.44
C ASP A 100 16.36 5.17 1.65
N PHE A 101 15.15 4.58 1.55
CA PHE A 101 14.17 4.57 2.64
C PHE A 101 14.71 3.93 3.93
N SER A 102 15.77 3.11 3.84
CA SER A 102 16.43 2.49 4.99
C SER A 102 17.34 3.47 5.73
N SER A 103 17.92 4.43 5.01
CA SER A 103 18.86 5.42 5.54
C SER A 103 18.18 6.62 6.19
N VAL A 104 16.89 6.87 5.89
CA VAL A 104 16.13 7.97 6.49
C VAL A 104 15.72 7.60 7.92
N LYS A 105 16.33 8.25 8.91
CA LYS A 105 15.94 8.09 10.31
C LYS A 105 14.48 8.58 10.49
N PRO A 106 13.57 7.75 11.01
CA PRO A 106 12.19 8.17 11.23
C PRO A 106 12.16 9.29 12.26
N LYS A 107 11.54 10.42 11.90
CA LYS A 107 11.26 11.48 12.85
C LYS A 107 10.06 11.07 13.70
N SER A 108 10.16 11.21 15.02
CA SER A 108 9.01 11.06 15.90
C SER A 108 7.92 12.04 15.48
N TYR A 109 6.67 11.58 15.49
CA TYR A 109 5.54 12.46 15.23
C TYR A 109 5.52 13.58 16.27
N ASP A 110 5.66 14.81 15.83
CA ASP A 110 5.45 16.01 16.64
C ASP A 110 4.35 16.82 15.95
N ARG A 111 3.36 17.25 16.74
CA ARG A 111 2.21 18.02 16.28
C ARG A 111 2.65 19.35 15.63
N LYS A 112 3.87 19.83 15.94
CA LYS A 112 4.55 20.99 15.34
C LYS A 112 5.31 20.69 14.04
N VAL A 113 5.43 19.43 13.61
CA VAL A 113 5.92 19.04 12.26
C VAL A 113 4.82 19.33 11.23
N THR A 114 4.21 20.51 11.35
CA THR A 114 3.05 20.96 10.60
C THR A 114 3.42 21.51 9.22
N ILE A 115 4.71 21.51 8.87
CA ILE A 115 5.19 22.01 7.58
C ILE A 115 6.23 21.03 7.06
N LEU A 116 5.83 19.78 6.83
CA LEU A 116 6.33 19.16 5.61
C LEU A 116 5.70 19.99 4.48
N ASP A 117 6.51 20.59 3.62
CA ASP A 117 6.04 21.40 2.50
C ASP A 117 4.96 20.63 1.75
N LYS A 118 3.69 20.94 2.00
CA LYS A 118 2.53 20.20 1.47
C LYS A 118 2.57 20.15 -0.06
N ASN A 119 3.24 21.13 -0.67
CA ASN A 119 3.35 21.29 -2.11
C ASN A 119 4.40 20.38 -2.75
N ASN A 120 5.24 19.67 -1.98
CA ASN A 120 6.30 18.81 -2.52
C ASN A 120 6.41 17.46 -1.80
N LEU A 121 5.29 16.95 -1.28
CA LEU A 121 5.22 15.63 -0.68
C LEU A 121 4.80 14.59 -1.72
N ASP A 122 5.78 13.78 -2.12
CA ASP A 122 5.59 12.69 -3.07
C ASP A 122 5.25 11.38 -2.35
N ILE A 123 6.00 11.06 -1.29
CA ILE A 123 5.85 9.82 -0.51
C ILE A 123 6.04 10.13 0.98
N VAL A 124 5.19 9.53 1.81
CA VAL A 124 5.32 9.54 3.27
C VAL A 124 5.23 8.11 3.80
N LYS A 125 6.26 7.67 4.54
CA LYS A 125 6.28 6.39 5.26
C LYS A 125 6.00 6.63 6.74
N ILE A 126 4.84 6.20 7.22
CA ILE A 126 4.46 6.26 8.63
C ILE A 126 4.74 4.90 9.27
N ILE A 127 5.64 4.88 10.25
CA ILE A 127 5.97 3.66 11.00
C ILE A 127 5.06 3.57 12.23
N ILE A 128 4.23 2.53 12.28
CA ILE A 128 3.32 2.23 13.38
C ILE A 128 3.98 1.18 14.27
N THR A 129 4.36 1.61 15.47
CA THR A 129 4.93 0.74 16.50
C THR A 129 3.89 -0.22 17.07
N ARG A 130 4.33 -1.43 17.42
CA ARG A 130 3.44 -2.52 17.88
C ARG A 130 2.60 -2.18 19.10
N ASN A 131 3.10 -1.34 20.01
CA ASN A 131 2.34 -0.87 21.18
C ASN A 131 1.07 -0.09 20.82
N LEU A 132 0.99 0.49 19.62
CA LEU A 132 -0.20 1.21 19.13
C LEU A 132 -1.18 0.30 18.39
N HIS A 133 -0.78 -0.92 17.99
CA HIS A 133 -1.59 -1.80 17.15
C HIS A 133 -2.92 -2.16 17.79
N ALA A 134 -2.92 -2.54 19.07
CA ALA A 134 -4.15 -2.92 19.77
C ALA A 134 -5.15 -1.77 19.81
N LYS A 135 -4.67 -0.55 20.09
CA LYS A 135 -5.50 0.66 20.09
C LYS A 135 -6.06 0.96 18.70
N ILE A 136 -5.21 0.95 17.67
CA ILE A 136 -5.61 1.22 16.29
C ILE A 136 -6.64 0.20 15.80
N ILE A 137 -6.42 -1.09 16.03
CA ILE A 137 -7.34 -2.16 15.63
C ILE A 137 -8.71 -2.03 16.33
N ASN A 138 -8.73 -1.54 17.57
CA ASN A 138 -9.98 -1.29 18.29
C ASN A 138 -10.74 -0.09 17.71
N GLU A 139 -10.04 1.00 17.41
CA GLU A 139 -10.65 2.18 16.78
C GLU A 139 -11.15 1.90 15.36
N LEU A 140 -10.40 1.13 14.55
CA LEU A 140 -10.83 0.69 13.22
C LEU A 140 -12.10 -0.16 13.29
N ASP A 141 -12.25 -1.00 14.31
CA ASP A 141 -13.45 -1.82 14.49
C ASP A 141 -14.69 -0.99 14.80
N LYS A 142 -14.54 0.04 15.65
CA LYS A 142 -15.60 1.02 15.91
C LYS A 142 -16.01 1.77 14.64
N MET A 143 -15.12 1.87 13.66
CA MET A 143 -15.38 2.44 12.32
C MET A 143 -15.86 1.40 11.30
N ASN A 144 -16.22 0.19 11.74
CA ASN A 144 -16.66 -0.92 10.89
C ASN A 144 -15.60 -1.46 9.89
N ILE A 145 -14.32 -1.18 10.15
CA ILE A 145 -13.18 -1.71 9.39
C ILE A 145 -12.64 -2.91 10.16
N ASN A 146 -13.21 -4.10 9.92
CA ASN A 146 -12.92 -5.31 10.67
C ASN A 146 -12.82 -6.55 9.77
N ALA A 147 -12.39 -7.69 10.33
CA ALA A 147 -12.16 -8.88 9.53
C ALA A 147 -13.43 -9.40 8.83
N THR A 148 -14.60 -9.18 9.42
CA THR A 148 -15.89 -9.52 8.81
C THR A 148 -16.23 -8.63 7.60
N SER A 149 -15.81 -7.37 7.57
CA SER A 149 -15.98 -6.51 6.40
C SER A 149 -14.91 -6.70 5.33
N LEU A 150 -13.70 -7.13 5.72
CA LEU A 150 -12.56 -7.31 4.80
C LEU A 150 -12.43 -8.72 4.21
N PHE A 151 -12.96 -9.74 4.88
CA PHE A 151 -12.92 -11.13 4.45
C PHE A 151 -14.35 -11.66 4.39
N PRO A 152 -14.91 -11.92 3.19
CA PRO A 152 -16.28 -12.42 3.10
C PRO A 152 -16.39 -13.86 3.62
N GLY A 153 -17.60 -14.24 4.03
CA GLY A 153 -17.95 -15.60 4.41
C GLY A 153 -17.37 -16.09 5.75
N LEU A 154 -17.12 -17.40 5.83
CA LEU A 154 -16.71 -18.07 7.07
C LEU A 154 -15.32 -17.67 7.56
N ASP A 155 -14.39 -17.26 6.68
CA ASP A 155 -13.06 -16.79 7.09
C ASP A 155 -13.16 -15.47 7.88
N GLY A 156 -13.98 -14.52 7.40
CA GLY A 156 -14.25 -13.28 8.13
C GLY A 156 -14.86 -13.53 9.51
N PHE A 157 -15.84 -14.44 9.57
CA PHE A 157 -16.49 -14.83 10.82
C PHE A 157 -15.52 -15.51 11.81
N ALA A 158 -14.71 -16.47 11.36
CA ALA A 158 -13.72 -17.13 12.21
C ALA A 158 -12.68 -16.14 12.76
N ARG A 159 -12.24 -15.17 11.93
CA ARG A 159 -11.30 -14.11 12.34
C ARG A 159 -11.90 -13.13 13.32
N SER A 160 -13.16 -12.73 13.16
CA SER A 160 -13.85 -11.85 14.12
C SER A 160 -14.06 -12.56 15.45
N LEU A 161 -14.43 -13.84 15.43
CA LEU A 161 -14.57 -14.66 16.65
C LEU A 161 -13.25 -14.76 17.42
N ARG A 162 -12.12 -15.02 16.74
CA ARG A 162 -10.79 -15.03 17.37
C ARG A 162 -10.46 -13.72 18.07
N LYS A 163 -10.87 -12.58 17.49
CA LYS A 163 -10.66 -11.26 18.09
C LYS A 163 -11.54 -11.10 19.35
N HIS A 164 -12.80 -11.51 19.27
CA HIS A 164 -13.75 -11.44 20.37
C HIS A 164 -13.32 -12.31 21.56
N LEU A 165 -12.85 -13.54 21.28
CA LEU A 165 -12.30 -14.43 22.30
C LEU A 165 -11.07 -13.83 23.00
N ARG A 166 -10.17 -13.18 22.25
CA ARG A 166 -9.01 -12.46 22.82
C ARG A 166 -9.37 -11.26 23.68
N SER A 167 -10.50 -10.60 23.42
CA SER A 167 -10.99 -9.51 24.28
C SER A 167 -11.68 -10.02 25.56
N LEU A 168 -12.14 -11.28 25.57
CA LEU A 168 -12.78 -11.93 26.71
C LEU A 168 -11.78 -12.61 27.66
N GLU A 169 -10.52 -12.79 27.24
CA GLU A 169 -9.43 -13.29 28.09
C GLU A 169 -8.46 -12.16 28.51
N PRO A 170 -8.84 -11.22 29.40
CA PRO A 170 -7.89 -10.24 29.92
C PRO A 170 -6.83 -10.83 30.88
N ASP A 171 -7.03 -12.05 31.42
CA ASP A 171 -6.25 -12.55 32.57
C ASP A 171 -5.33 -13.77 32.32
N CYS A 172 -5.10 -14.20 31.08
CA CYS A 172 -4.18 -15.32 30.80
C CYS A 172 -2.85 -14.87 30.17
N PHE A 173 -2.21 -13.83 30.73
CA PHE A 173 -0.81 -13.50 30.45
C PHE A 173 -0.02 -13.10 31.71
N ILE A 174 -0.44 -13.61 32.87
CA ILE A 174 0.45 -13.75 34.04
C ILE A 174 0.59 -15.26 34.31
N MET A 175 1.51 -15.93 33.61
CA MET A 175 2.45 -16.89 34.19
C MET A 175 3.27 -17.58 33.08
N ARG A 176 4.59 -17.34 33.17
CA ARG A 176 5.74 -18.01 32.53
C ARG A 176 6.10 -17.63 31.10
#